data_AF-A0A6A4QFM9-F1
#
_entry.id   AF-A0A6A4QFM9-F1
#
_cell.length_a   1.000
_cell.length_b   1.000
_cell.length_c   1.000
_cell.angle_alpha   90.00
_cell.angle_beta   90.00
_cell.angle_gamma   90.00
#
_symmetry.space_group_name_H-M   'P 1'
#
loop_
_entity.id
_entity.type
_entity.pdbx_description
1 polymer ?
#
loop_
_entity_poly.entity_id
_entity_poly.type
_entity_poly.pdbx_seq_one_letter_code
_entity_poly.pdbx_strand_id
1 'polypeptide(L)' 'MDVHVPLSLEAQAEAHLLMFSHTNILSSTIGDLISRPTQDMHIGLYILTSENRRGICANKYNTHNCRNFKNE' A
#
# COMPACT_ATOMS: atom_id res chain seq x y z
N MET A 1 -21.52 -3.08 6.15
CA MET A 1 -20.50 -3.35 7.18
C MET A 1 -21.21 -3.15 8.49
N ASP A 2 -21.41 -4.24 9.22
CA ASP A 2 -22.17 -4.22 10.47
C ASP A 2 -21.18 -4.18 11.64
N VAL A 3 -21.64 -3.59 12.74
CA VAL A 3 -20.81 -3.41 13.94
C VAL A 3 -21.38 -4.30 15.04
N HIS A 4 -20.58 -5.28 15.47
CA HIS A 4 -20.89 -6.15 16.60
C HIS A 4 -20.01 -5.79 17.79
N VAL A 5 -20.61 -5.72 18.98
CA VAL A 5 -19.90 -5.37 20.22
C VAL A 5 -19.85 -6.61 21.13
N PRO A 6 -18.65 -7.17 21.40
CA PRO A 6 -18.51 -8.29 22.32
C PRO A 6 -18.66 -7.85 23.78
N LEU A 7 -19.56 -8.51 24.52
CA LEU A 7 -19.93 -8.12 25.90
C LEU A 7 -19.22 -8.94 26.98
N SER A 8 -18.93 -10.22 26.75
CA SER A 8 -18.22 -11.05 27.72
C SER A 8 -16.71 -10.80 27.65
N LEU A 9 -16.02 -10.92 28.80
CA LEU A 9 -14.56 -10.78 28.86
C LEU A 9 -13.84 -11.79 27.95
N GLU A 10 -14.38 -12.99 27.84
CA GLU A 10 -13.87 -14.03 26.94
C GLU A 10 -14.04 -13.63 25.47
N ALA A 11 -15.23 -13.16 25.06
CA ALA A 11 -15.44 -12.71 23.69
C ALA A 11 -14.59 -11.49 23.34
N GLN A 12 -14.32 -10.59 24.30
CA GLN A 12 -13.39 -9.49 24.11
C GLN A 12 -11.95 -9.97 23.91
N ALA A 13 -11.51 -10.93 24.73
CA ALA A 13 -10.18 -11.52 24.60
C ALA A 13 -10.00 -12.25 23.25
N GLU A 14 -10.99 -13.04 22.83
CA GLU A 14 -10.99 -13.73 21.52
C GLU A 14 -11.01 -12.75 20.36
N ALA A 15 -11.83 -11.69 20.43
CA ALA A 15 -11.87 -10.68 19.38
C ALA A 15 -10.51 -9.98 19.22
N HIS A 16 -9.81 -9.72 20.34
CA HIS A 16 -8.50 -9.08 20.34
C HIS A 16 -7.36 -10.00 19.92
N LEU A 17 -7.42 -11.28 20.28
CA LEU A 17 -6.34 -12.23 20.02
C LEU A 17 -6.49 -12.91 18.66
N LEU A 18 -7.70 -13.36 18.32
CA LEU A 18 -7.96 -14.17 17.15
C LEU A 18 -8.56 -13.38 16.00
N MET A 19 -9.44 -12.41 16.27
CA MET A 19 -10.17 -11.69 15.21
C MET A 19 -9.55 -10.35 14.82
N PHE A 20 -8.44 -9.94 15.45
CA PHE A 20 -7.80 -8.68 15.12
C PHE A 20 -7.17 -8.73 13.72
N SER A 21 -7.16 -7.61 13.01
CA SER A 21 -6.64 -7.55 11.64
C SER A 21 -5.16 -7.90 11.52
N HIS A 22 -4.34 -7.56 12.52
CA HIS A 22 -2.90 -7.80 12.52
C HIS A 22 -2.51 -9.28 12.69
N THR A 23 -3.39 -10.10 13.26
CA THR A 23 -3.15 -11.55 13.37
C THR A 23 -3.62 -12.29 12.12
N ASN A 24 -4.49 -11.68 11.31
CA ASN A 24 -5.09 -12.27 10.11
C ASN A 24 -4.53 -11.67 8.80
N ILE A 25 -3.21 -11.66 8.63
CA ILE A 25 -2.55 -11.06 7.44
C ILE A 25 -2.54 -12.02 6.24
N LEU A 26 -2.49 -13.33 6.50
CA LEU A 26 -2.38 -14.39 5.50
C LEU A 26 -3.75 -14.99 5.19
N SER A 27 -3.92 -15.48 3.97
CA SER A 27 -5.06 -16.26 3.54
C SER A 27 -5.04 -17.64 4.20
N SER A 28 -6.14 -18.03 4.83
CA SER A 28 -6.25 -19.33 5.53
C SER A 28 -6.11 -20.54 4.60
N THR A 29 -6.37 -20.39 3.29
CA THR A 29 -6.36 -21.51 2.34
C THR A 29 -5.01 -21.71 1.68
N ILE A 30 -4.37 -20.62 1.25
CA ILE A 30 -3.18 -20.67 0.38
C ILE A 30 -1.94 -20.11 1.10
N GLY A 31 -2.13 -19.29 2.14
CA GLY A 31 -1.03 -18.61 2.83
C GLY A 31 -0.55 -17.34 2.14
N ASP A 32 -1.19 -16.92 1.04
CA ASP A 32 -0.88 -15.64 0.38
C ASP A 32 -1.28 -14.44 1.23
N LEU A 33 -0.57 -13.32 1.08
CA LEU A 33 -0.86 -12.08 1.81
C LEU A 33 -2.17 -11.46 1.33
N ILE A 34 -3.14 -11.31 2.23
CA ILE A 34 -4.39 -10.57 1.95
C ILE A 34 -4.15 -9.07 2.07
N SER A 35 -3.39 -8.63 3.09
CA SER A 35 -3.10 -7.22 3.34
C SER A 35 -1.91 -6.69 2.52
N ARG A 36 -1.85 -7.00 1.22
CA ARG A 36 -0.86 -6.41 0.31
C ARG A 36 -1.30 -4.99 -0.07
N PRO A 37 -0.39 -4.00 -0.21
CA PRO A 37 -0.75 -2.71 -0.80
C PRO A 37 -1.49 -2.92 -2.14
N THR A 38 -2.47 -2.08 -2.45
CA THR A 38 -3.24 -2.16 -3.70
C THR A 38 -3.48 -0.75 -4.26
N GLN A 39 -3.87 -0.68 -5.54
CA GLN A 39 -4.25 0.55 -6.24
C GLN A 39 -3.22 1.68 -6.04
N ASP A 40 -3.61 2.75 -5.37
CA ASP A 40 -2.83 3.97 -5.22
C ASP A 40 -1.55 3.76 -4.42
N MET A 41 -1.52 2.79 -3.48
CA MET A 41 -0.31 2.47 -2.73
C MET A 41 0.78 1.88 -3.63
N HIS A 42 0.40 1.03 -4.60
CA HIS A 42 1.37 0.49 -5.57
C HIS A 42 1.87 1.59 -6.51
N ILE A 43 0.99 2.48 -6.97
CA ILE A 43 1.36 3.60 -7.85
C ILE A 43 2.30 4.56 -7.13
N GLY A 44 1.98 4.91 -5.88
CA GLY A 44 2.83 5.75 -5.04
C GLY A 44 4.22 5.14 -4.84
N LEU A 45 4.29 3.85 -4.49
CA LEU A 45 5.57 3.16 -4.32
C LEU A 45 6.36 3.12 -5.64
N TYR A 46 5.72 2.81 -6.76
CA TYR A 46 6.37 2.77 -8.08
C TYR A 46 6.98 4.13 -8.47
N ILE A 47 6.26 5.23 -8.23
CA ILE A 47 6.76 6.58 -8.51
C ILE A 47 7.95 6.91 -7.61
N LEU A 48 7.87 6.58 -6.31
CA LEU A 48 8.92 6.87 -5.34
C LEU A 48 10.20 6.06 -5.59
N THR A 49 10.09 4.83 -6.08
CA THR A 49 11.23 3.93 -6.32
C THR A 49 11.76 4.00 -7.75
N SER A 50 11.03 4.61 -8.69
CA SER A 50 11.52 4.79 -10.05
C SER A 50 12.76 5.69 -10.07
N GLU A 51 13.90 5.17 -10.56
CA GLU A 51 15.18 5.91 -10.67
C GLU A 51 15.10 7.09 -11.64
N ASN A 52 14.05 7.14 -12.47
CA ASN A 52 13.73 8.29 -13.26
C ASN A 52 13.26 9.39 -12.31
N ARG A 53 14.16 10.34 -11.97
CA ARG A 53 13.88 11.58 -11.22
C ARG A 53 12.89 12.52 -11.93
N ARG A 54 12.02 11.97 -12.77
CA ARG A 54 10.84 12.59 -13.35
C ARG A 54 9.56 12.07 -12.71
N GLY A 55 9.56 11.90 -11.37
CA GLY A 55 8.32 11.92 -10.61
C GLY A 55 7.51 13.19 -10.93
N ILE A 56 6.23 13.21 -10.57
CA ILE A 56 5.20 14.20 -10.97
C ILE A 56 5.68 15.67 -10.91
N CYS A 57 6.67 15.99 -10.07
CA CYS A 57 7.33 17.29 -9.95
C CYS A 57 8.19 17.72 -11.17
N ALA A 58 8.64 16.83 -12.05
CA ALA A 58 9.51 17.20 -13.17
C ALA A 58 8.78 17.72 -14.40
N ASN A 59 7.47 17.50 -14.51
CA ASN A 59 6.69 17.94 -15.68
C ASN A 59 6.03 19.33 -15.51
N LYS A 60 6.54 20.17 -14.60
CA LYS A 60 6.17 21.60 -14.54
C LYS A 60 7.33 22.57 -14.80
N TYR A 61 8.58 22.12 -14.75
CA TYR A 61 9.75 23.00 -14.97
C TYR A 61 10.55 22.69 -16.22
N ASN A 62 10.13 21.72 -17.06
CA ASN A 62 10.93 21.30 -18.21
C ASN A 62 10.21 21.43 -19.56
N THR A 63 9.56 22.57 -19.78
CA THR A 63 9.19 23.02 -21.13
C THR A 63 10.39 23.63 -21.87
N HIS A 64 11.59 23.76 -21.27
CA HIS A 64 12.72 24.47 -21.90
C HIS A 64 14.05 23.73 -22.04
N ASN A 65 14.20 22.46 -21.62
CA ASN A 65 15.50 21.79 -21.75
C ASN A 65 15.45 20.40 -22.38
N CYS A 66 14.72 20.27 -23.49
CA CYS A 66 14.67 19.06 -24.31
C CYS A 66 15.69 19.09 -25.47
N ARG A 67 16.82 19.80 -25.35
CA ARG A 67 17.79 19.95 -26.45
C ARG A 67 19.14 19.24 -26.32
N ASN A 68 19.52 18.68 -25.16
CA ASN A 68 20.93 18.28 -24.98
C ASN A 68 21.19 16.82 -24.57
N PHE A 69 20.24 15.88 -24.78
CA PHE A 69 20.49 14.44 -24.55
C PHE A 69 20.51 13.60 -25.83
N LYS A 70 20.72 14.23 -26.99
CA LYS A 70 21.31 13.56 -28.15
C LYS A 70 22.69 14.18 -28.29
N ASN A 71 23.72 13.50 -27.78
CA ASN A 71 25.14 13.57 -28.15
C ASN A 71 25.98 12.95 -27.02
N GLU A 72 25.81 11.64 -26.77
CA GLU A 72 26.89 10.67 -26.54
C GLU A 72 26.30 9.26 -26.68
#